data_AF-A0A444U1L4-F1
#
_entry.id   AF-A0A444U1L4-F1
#
_cell.length_a   1.000
_cell.length_b   1.000
_cell.length_c   1.000
_cell.angle_alpha   90.00
_cell.angle_beta   90.00
_cell.angle_gamma   90.00
#
_symmetry.space_group_name_H-M   'P 1'
#
loop_
_entity.id
_entity.type
_entity.pdbx_description
1 polymer ?
#
loop_
_entity_poly.entity_id
_entity_poly.type
_entity_poly.pdbx_seq_one_letter_code
_entity_poly.pdbx_strand_id
1 'polypeptide(L)'
;MNEMSRILLDMQDKEKQKDDLIASIQQLREEQARKKDSEQLQFVFRNINHKDLECPYTFILWLNAEGEYTVISCDPPLECMPQLEKKVRETNNFSAFLANVRKEFAALNL
;
A
#
# COMPACT_ATOMS: atom_id res chain seq x y z
N MET A 1 51.88 -11.60 23.08
CA MET A 1 51.05 -11.36 21.87
C MET A 1 51.86 -10.50 20.92
N ASN A 2 52.03 -10.90 19.66
CA ASN A 2 52.84 -10.16 18.68
C ASN A 2 51.96 -9.26 17.80
N GLU A 3 52.59 -8.36 17.04
CA GLU A 3 51.92 -7.34 16.23
C GLU A 3 51.04 -7.94 15.12
N MET A 4 51.50 -9.02 14.48
CA MET A 4 50.73 -9.74 13.47
C MET A 4 49.45 -10.36 14.04
N SER A 5 49.48 -10.91 15.25
CA SER A 5 48.28 -11.42 15.93
C SER A 5 47.26 -10.33 16.23
N ARG A 6 47.72 -9.10 16.55
CA ARG A 6 46.82 -7.95 16.77
C ARG A 6 46.11 -7.54 15.48
N ILE A 7 46.86 -7.45 14.38
CA ILE A 7 46.31 -7.09 13.07
C ILE A 7 45.26 -8.10 12.60
N LEU A 8 45.51 -9.40 12.78
CA LEU A 8 44.55 -10.45 12.42
C LEU A 8 43.26 -10.38 13.24
N LEU A 9 43.37 -10.11 14.54
CA LEU A 9 42.20 -9.90 15.42
C LEU A 9 41.39 -8.68 14.96
N ASP A 10 42.05 -7.55 14.69
CA ASP A 10 41.39 -6.33 14.22
C ASP A 10 40.71 -6.52 12.86
N MET A 11 41.32 -7.31 11.96
CA MET A 11 40.72 -7.67 10.68
C MET A 11 39.46 -8.53 10.86
N GLN A 12 39.53 -9.52 11.75
CA GLN A 12 38.41 -10.40 12.04
C GLN A 12 37.25 -9.65 12.70
N ASP A 13 37.55 -8.72 13.62
CA ASP A 13 36.55 -7.88 14.26
C ASP A 13 35.87 -6.94 13.26
N LYS A 14 36.63 -6.35 12.32
CA LYS A 14 36.07 -5.53 11.24
C LYS A 14 35.21 -6.35 10.28
N GLU A 15 35.59 -7.58 10.00
CA GLU A 15 34.82 -8.48 9.14
C GLU A 15 33.48 -8.83 9.80
N LYS A 16 33.49 -9.14 11.10
CA LYS A 16 32.26 -9.35 11.88
C LYS A 16 31.38 -8.09 11.91
N GLN A 17 31.96 -6.91 12.16
CA GLN A 17 31.20 -5.66 12.16
C GLN A 17 30.52 -5.37 10.81
N LYS A 18 31.19 -5.68 9.70
CA LYS A 18 30.63 -5.56 8.36
C LYS A 18 29.42 -6.48 8.18
N ASP A 19 29.52 -7.73 8.62
CA ASP A 19 28.43 -8.70 8.50
C ASP A 19 27.21 -8.30 9.37
N ASP A 20 27.46 -7.82 10.59
CA ASP A 20 26.42 -7.28 11.48
C ASP A 20 25.72 -6.05 10.87
N LEU A 21 26.48 -5.18 10.16
CA LEU A 21 25.93 -4.02 9.47
C LEU A 21 25.05 -4.41 8.29
N ILE A 22 25.48 -5.41 7.49
CA ILE A 22 24.69 -5.94 6.37
C ILE A 22 23.35 -6.49 6.87
N ALA A 23 23.38 -7.29 7.94
CA ALA A 23 22.17 -7.83 8.56
C ALA A 23 21.22 -6.72 9.04
N SER A 24 21.77 -5.68 9.68
CA SER A 24 21.00 -4.52 10.15
C SER A 24 20.33 -3.76 9.01
N ILE A 25 21.05 -3.53 7.90
CA ILE A 25 20.48 -2.88 6.70
C ILE A 25 19.34 -3.72 6.11
N GLN A 26 19.50 -5.04 6.07
CA GLN A 26 18.49 -5.94 5.52
C GLN A 26 17.21 -5.92 6.36
N GLN A 27 17.34 -5.99 7.69
CA GLN A 27 16.21 -5.88 8.61
C GLN A 27 15.48 -4.54 8.47
N LEU A 28 16.23 -3.42 8.39
CA LEU A 28 15.62 -2.10 8.18
C LEU A 28 14.84 -2.00 6.87
N ARG A 29 15.33 -2.63 5.79
CA ARG A 29 14.60 -2.67 4.51
C ARG A 29 13.29 -3.44 4.62
N GLU A 30 13.28 -4.57 5.30
CA GLU A 30 12.07 -5.37 5.53
C GLU A 30 11.06 -4.65 6.43
N GLU A 31 11.51 -3.94 7.46
CA GLU A 31 10.66 -3.08 8.29
C GLU A 31 10.07 -1.91 7.49
N GLN A 32 10.86 -1.27 6.62
CA GLN A 32 10.39 -0.19 5.76
C GLN A 32 9.38 -0.68 4.71
N ALA A 33 9.60 -1.87 4.12
CA ALA A 33 8.65 -2.50 3.21
C ALA A 33 7.31 -2.77 3.90
N ARG A 34 7.34 -3.38 5.10
CA ARG A 34 6.14 -3.63 5.92
C ARG A 34 5.40 -2.35 6.32
N LYS A 35 6.12 -1.24 6.55
CA LYS A 35 5.51 0.08 6.84
C LYS A 35 4.91 0.74 5.60
N LYS A 36 5.47 0.53 4.40
CA LYS A 36 4.86 1.03 3.15
C LYS A 36 3.53 0.34 2.82
N ASP A 37 3.36 -0.90 3.26
CA ASP A 37 2.11 -1.65 3.07
C ASP A 37 0.95 -1.15 3.97
N SER A 38 1.19 -0.25 4.93
CA SER A 38 0.22 0.05 6.00
C SER A 38 -0.72 1.24 5.77
N GLU A 39 -0.72 1.89 4.60
CA GLU A 39 -1.70 2.95 4.30
C GLU A 39 -2.62 2.56 3.13
N GLN A 40 -3.19 1.36 3.24
CA GLN A 40 -4.37 1.00 2.48
C GLN A 40 -5.61 1.53 3.19
N LEU A 41 -6.42 2.31 2.49
CA LEU A 41 -7.69 2.84 2.99
C LEU A 41 -8.83 2.06 2.38
N GLN A 42 -9.65 1.45 3.23
CA GLN A 42 -10.91 0.85 2.80
C GLN A 42 -12.02 1.90 2.84
N PHE A 43 -12.70 2.06 1.71
CA PHE A 43 -13.90 2.88 1.60
C PHE A 43 -15.12 1.96 1.58
N VAL A 44 -16.10 2.28 2.43
CA VAL A 44 -17.33 1.49 2.58
C VAL A 44 -18.53 2.38 2.31
N PHE A 45 -19.27 2.05 1.26
CA PHE A 45 -20.57 2.63 0.98
C PHE A 45 -21.67 1.70 1.47
N ARG A 46 -22.56 2.25 2.29
CA ARG A 46 -23.84 1.65 2.67
C ARG A 46 -24.99 2.45 2.07
N ASN A 47 -26.21 2.01 2.33
CA ASN A 47 -27.43 2.68 1.85
C ASN A 47 -27.38 2.85 0.32
N ILE A 48 -27.05 1.75 -0.37
CA ILE A 48 -27.05 1.62 -1.83
C ILE A 48 -28.13 0.62 -2.23
N ASN A 49 -28.08 -0.60 -1.68
CA ASN A 49 -29.11 -1.60 -1.88
C ASN A 49 -30.37 -1.22 -1.08
N HIS A 50 -31.48 -0.96 -1.76
CA HIS A 50 -32.74 -0.58 -1.10
C HIS A 50 -33.43 -1.72 -0.35
N LYS A 51 -33.08 -2.99 -0.65
CA LYS A 51 -33.58 -4.17 0.06
C LYS A 51 -32.79 -4.46 1.33
N ASP A 52 -31.53 -4.05 1.36
CA ASP A 52 -30.63 -4.21 2.50
C ASP A 52 -29.70 -2.99 2.62
N LEU A 53 -30.08 -2.07 3.51
CA LEU A 53 -29.37 -0.79 3.70
C LEU A 53 -27.99 -0.97 4.33
N GLU A 54 -27.74 -2.10 4.99
CA GLU A 54 -26.46 -2.42 5.66
C GLU A 54 -25.47 -3.14 4.74
N CYS A 55 -25.95 -3.67 3.61
CA CYS A 55 -25.15 -4.33 2.59
C CYS A 55 -23.97 -3.42 2.16
N PRO A 56 -22.71 -3.83 2.40
CA PRO A 56 -21.55 -3.00 2.11
C PRO A 56 -21.11 -3.12 0.65
N TYR A 57 -20.74 -1.98 0.07
CA TYR A 57 -20.06 -1.88 -1.22
C TYR A 57 -18.71 -1.22 -0.94
N THR A 58 -17.61 -1.88 -1.27
CA THR A 58 -16.29 -1.49 -0.79
C THR A 58 -15.24 -1.44 -1.88
N PHE A 59 -14.24 -0.59 -1.69
CA PHE A 59 -12.99 -0.69 -2.43
C PHE A 59 -11.82 -0.35 -1.51
N ILE A 60 -10.65 -0.90 -1.81
CA ILE A 60 -9.40 -0.60 -1.10
C ILE A 60 -8.54 0.27 -2.00
N LEU A 61 -8.09 1.39 -1.45
CA LEU A 61 -7.21 2.34 -2.12
C LEU A 61 -5.85 2.38 -1.44
N TRP A 62 -4.80 2.38 -2.24
CA TRP A 62 -3.45 2.64 -1.78
C TRP A 62 -2.92 3.92 -2.44
N LEU A 63 -2.21 4.73 -1.67
CA LEU A 63 -1.47 5.89 -2.17
C LEU A 63 0.02 5.56 -2.11
N ASN A 64 0.70 5.56 -3.25
CA ASN A 64 2.14 5.31 -3.28
C ASN A 64 2.94 6.55 -2.80
N ALA A 65 4.27 6.40 -2.71
CA ALA A 65 5.15 7.47 -2.23
C ALA A 65 5.17 8.69 -3.17
N GLU A 66 4.79 8.48 -4.43
CA GLU A 66 4.68 9.48 -5.48
C GLU A 66 3.32 10.22 -5.45
N GLY A 67 2.40 9.81 -4.57
CA GLY A 67 1.07 10.40 -4.45
C GLY A 67 0.06 9.89 -5.48
N GLU A 68 0.33 8.76 -6.14
CA GLU A 68 -0.58 8.16 -7.11
C GLU A 68 -1.54 7.16 -6.44
N TYR A 69 -2.81 7.33 -6.76
CA TYR A 69 -3.90 6.45 -6.31
C TYR A 69 -3.85 5.09 -7.01
N THR A 70 -4.02 4.00 -6.28
CA THR A 70 -4.17 2.64 -6.84
C THR A 70 -5.29 1.90 -6.15
N VAL A 71 -6.25 1.38 -6.92
CA VAL A 71 -7.32 0.53 -6.40
C VAL A 71 -6.82 -0.91 -6.32
N ILE A 72 -6.75 -1.43 -5.10
CA ILE A 72 -6.24 -2.78 -4.81
C ILE A 72 -7.35 -3.83 -4.97
N SER A 73 -8.57 -3.48 -4.55
CA SER A 73 -9.74 -4.35 -4.67
C SER A 73 -11.02 -3.54 -4.71
N CYS A 74 -12.09 -4.13 -5.26
CA CYS A 74 -13.42 -3.57 -5.32
C CYS A 74 -14.44 -4.70 -5.22
N ASP A 75 -15.38 -4.59 -4.29
CA ASP A 75 -16.43 -5.58 -4.04
C ASP A 75 -17.79 -4.89 -3.82
N PRO A 76 -18.81 -5.15 -4.64
CA PRO A 76 -18.76 -5.95 -5.87
C PRO A 76 -17.82 -5.36 -6.94
N PRO A 77 -17.30 -6.15 -7.89
CA PRO A 77 -16.45 -5.61 -8.96
C PRO A 77 -17.18 -4.59 -9.83
N LEU A 78 -16.49 -3.50 -10.18
CA LEU A 78 -16.96 -2.50 -11.14
C LEU A 78 -16.15 -2.57 -12.43
N GLU A 79 -16.79 -2.85 -13.56
CA GLU A 79 -16.13 -2.92 -14.88
C GLU A 79 -15.42 -1.62 -15.27
N CYS A 80 -15.96 -0.48 -14.81
CA CYS A 80 -15.46 0.86 -15.09
C CYS A 80 -14.38 1.35 -14.09
N MET A 81 -13.99 0.54 -13.09
CA MET A 81 -13.03 0.95 -12.07
C MET A 81 -11.68 1.40 -12.64
N PRO A 82 -11.06 0.72 -13.64
CA PRO A 82 -9.79 1.18 -14.23
C PRO A 82 -9.88 2.59 -14.82
N GLN A 83 -11.03 2.96 -15.40
CA GLN A 83 -11.28 4.28 -15.97
C GLN A 83 -11.44 5.33 -14.87
N LEU A 84 -12.11 4.99 -13.77
CA LEU A 84 -12.24 5.86 -12.60
C LEU A 84 -10.88 6.10 -11.92
N GLU A 85 -10.06 5.05 -11.76
CA GLU A 85 -8.70 5.14 -11.24
C GLU A 85 -7.82 6.05 -12.11
N LYS A 86 -7.83 5.82 -13.43
CA LYS A 86 -7.09 6.68 -14.37
C LYS A 86 -7.51 8.14 -14.24
N LYS A 87 -8.82 8.40 -14.19
CA LYS A 87 -9.36 9.76 -14.10
C LYS A 87 -8.98 10.45 -12.78
N VAL A 88 -8.97 9.74 -11.64
CA VAL A 88 -8.57 10.35 -10.37
C VAL A 88 -7.07 10.66 -10.35
N ARG A 89 -6.23 9.83 -10.96
CA ARG A 89 -4.79 10.13 -11.14
C ARG A 89 -4.58 11.38 -12.01
N GLU A 90 -5.34 11.54 -13.09
CA GLU A 90 -5.19 12.68 -14.00
C GLU A 90 -5.72 14.00 -13.41
N THR A 91 -6.82 13.94 -12.65
CA THR A 91 -7.54 15.15 -12.19
C THR A 91 -7.25 15.53 -10.75
N ASN A 92 -6.69 14.61 -9.96
CA ASN A 92 -6.56 14.68 -8.51
C ASN A 92 -7.88 15.05 -7.79
N ASN A 93 -9.03 14.78 -8.42
CA ASN A 93 -10.34 15.14 -7.90
C ASN A 93 -10.96 13.94 -7.15
N PHE A 94 -10.46 13.70 -5.94
CA PHE A 94 -10.86 12.55 -5.12
C PHE A 94 -12.36 12.56 -4.77
N SER A 95 -12.96 13.73 -4.54
CA SER A 95 -14.39 13.86 -4.27
C SER A 95 -15.24 13.41 -5.47
N ALA A 96 -14.87 13.81 -6.69
CA ALA A 96 -15.55 13.36 -7.90
C ALA A 96 -15.36 11.84 -8.12
N PHE A 97 -14.18 11.31 -7.79
CA PHE A 97 -13.93 9.87 -7.84
C PHE A 97 -14.89 9.09 -6.93
N LEU A 98 -15.01 9.47 -5.65
CA LEU A 98 -15.95 8.82 -4.71
C LEU A 98 -17.40 8.92 -5.18
N ALA A 99 -17.81 10.08 -5.70
CA ALA A 99 -19.17 10.28 -6.23
C ALA A 99 -19.46 9.37 -7.43
N ASN A 100 -18.49 9.22 -8.35
CA ASN A 100 -18.62 8.32 -9.49
C ASN A 100 -18.64 6.86 -9.05
N VAL A 101 -17.74 6.42 -8.16
CA VAL A 101 -17.75 5.05 -7.60
C VAL A 101 -19.11 4.73 -6.97
N ARG A 102 -19.66 5.62 -6.14
CA ARG A 102 -21.01 5.43 -5.55
C ARG A 102 -22.10 5.30 -6.61
N LYS A 103 -22.05 6.11 -7.67
CA LYS A 103 -23.00 6.07 -8.77
C LYS A 103 -22.96 4.72 -9.50
N GLU A 104 -21.77 4.20 -9.74
CA GLU A 104 -21.58 2.91 -10.42
C GLU A 104 -22.05 1.74 -9.55
N PHE A 105 -21.76 1.76 -8.24
CA PHE A 105 -22.35 0.79 -7.31
C PHE A 105 -23.88 0.82 -7.30
N ALA A 106 -24.49 2.01 -7.31
CA ALA A 106 -25.95 2.15 -7.37
C ALA A 106 -26.54 1.65 -8.69
N ALA A 107 -25.77 1.67 -9.78
CA ALA A 107 -26.21 1.19 -11.09
C ALA A 107 -26.19 -0.34 -11.23
N LEU A 108 -25.60 -1.08 -10.27
CA LEU A 108 -25.55 -2.54 -10.30
C LEU A 108 -26.92 -3.22 -10.13
N ASN A 109 -27.99 -2.48 -9.80
CA ASN A 109 -29.38 -2.98 -9.71
C ASN A 109 -29.54 -4.29 -8.90
N LEU A 110 -28.85 -4.40 -7.76
CA LEU A 110 -28.91 -5.57 -6.87
C LEU A 110 -30.10 -5.48 -5.88
#